data_AF-A0A7S4HR58-F1
#
_entry.id   AF-A0A7S4HR58-F1
#
_cell.length_a   1.000
_cell.length_b   1.000
_cell.length_c   1.000
_cell.angle_alpha   90.00
_cell.angle_beta   90.00
_cell.angle_gamma   90.00
#
_symmetry.space_group_name_H-M   'P 1'
#
loop_
_entity.id
_entity.type
_entity.pdbx_description
1 polymer ?
#
loop_
_entity_poly.entity_id
_entity_poly.type
_entity_poly.pdbx_seq_one_letter_code
_entity_poly.pdbx_strand_id
1 'polypeptide(L)'
;MRNLNLSNLVQCGNNQQLCAMIAGLEQLQILDLSNSKMQVDQVLYHIPQLTSLTSLNLRQDTTNPLWNVNDEGLLRILEIKTLRSLFLSGSELSATSIYRLVELPHLSELGFVNLIGLGKQSPLATLTQLRSLSIESSEMFDNSIEGVVAGLTCLTRLVVTNNELTGEAISALGSMKDLRTLW
;
A
#
# COMPACT_ATOMS: atom_id res chain seq x y z
N MET A 1 2.98 13.19 -18.72
CA MET A 1 2.52 12.39 -17.58
C MET A 1 1.43 13.17 -16.87
N ARG A 2 0.26 12.57 -16.63
CA ARG A 2 -0.84 13.20 -15.88
C ARG A 2 -0.68 12.79 -14.41
N ASN A 3 -0.02 13.64 -13.63
CA ASN A 3 0.27 13.42 -12.21
C ASN A 3 -0.44 14.51 -11.39
N LEU A 4 -1.11 14.11 -10.33
CA LEU A 4 -1.70 15.00 -9.35
C LEU A 4 -1.11 14.66 -7.98
N ASN A 5 -0.31 15.59 -7.46
CA ASN A 5 0.28 15.49 -6.13
C ASN A 5 -0.43 16.48 -5.19
N LEU A 6 -1.16 15.94 -4.23
CA LEU A 6 -1.83 16.65 -3.14
C LEU A 6 -1.27 16.17 -1.79
N SER A 7 -0.02 15.68 -1.78
CA SER A 7 0.64 15.27 -0.55
C SER A 7 0.76 16.44 0.42
N ASN A 8 0.60 16.15 1.71
CA ASN A 8 0.63 17.14 2.81
C ASN A 8 -0.41 18.27 2.66
N LEU A 9 -1.43 18.10 1.83
CA LEU A 9 -2.46 19.13 1.64
C LEU A 9 -3.31 19.26 2.92
N VAL A 10 -3.12 20.37 3.64
CA VAL A 10 -3.72 20.61 4.97
C VAL A 10 -5.16 21.11 4.92
N GLN A 11 -5.50 21.86 3.87
CA GLN A 11 -6.83 22.40 3.65
C GLN A 11 -7.20 22.24 2.19
N CYS A 12 -8.29 21.55 1.94
CA CYS A 12 -9.09 21.72 0.75
C CYS A 12 -10.37 22.41 1.22
N GLY A 13 -10.95 23.31 0.43
CA GLY A 13 -12.22 23.96 0.78
C GLY A 13 -13.36 22.94 0.90
N ASN A 14 -14.31 22.96 -0.03
CA ASN A 14 -15.35 21.93 -0.05
C ASN A 14 -14.75 20.58 -0.53
N ASN A 15 -14.35 19.72 0.40
CA ASN A 15 -13.78 18.38 0.12
C ASN A 15 -14.59 17.58 -0.92
N GLN A 16 -15.92 17.71 -0.91
CA GLN A 16 -16.79 17.02 -1.85
C GLN A 16 -16.58 17.47 -3.30
N GLN A 17 -16.38 18.78 -3.52
CA GLN A 17 -16.09 19.32 -4.85
C GLN A 17 -14.72 18.85 -5.34
N LEU A 18 -13.70 18.84 -4.47
CA LEU A 18 -12.38 18.35 -4.86
C LEU A 18 -12.40 16.86 -5.22
N CYS A 19 -13.11 16.03 -4.45
CA CYS A 19 -13.26 14.60 -4.78
C CYS A 19 -13.95 14.40 -6.13
N ALA A 20 -15.01 15.15 -6.41
CA ALA A 20 -15.70 15.11 -7.71
C ALA A 20 -14.80 15.60 -8.86
N MET A 21 -13.98 16.63 -8.63
CA MET A 21 -13.01 17.10 -9.62
C MET A 21 -11.93 16.06 -9.92
N ILE A 22 -11.38 15.40 -8.88
CA ILE A 22 -10.41 14.32 -9.03
C ILE A 22 -11.04 13.20 -9.86
N ALA A 23 -12.28 12.82 -9.57
CA ALA A 23 -13.00 11.76 -10.28
C ALA A 23 -13.12 12.01 -11.79
N GLY A 24 -13.25 13.28 -12.22
CA GLY A 24 -13.27 13.67 -13.63
C GLY A 24 -11.91 13.61 -14.34
N LEU A 25 -10.81 13.34 -13.62
CA LEU A 25 -9.48 13.18 -14.20
C LEU A 25 -9.24 11.74 -14.66
N GLU A 26 -10.11 11.18 -15.51
CA GLU A 26 -10.08 9.77 -15.96
C GLU A 26 -8.73 9.32 -16.55
N GLN A 27 -7.95 10.29 -17.02
CA GLN A 27 -6.66 10.09 -17.64
C GLN A 27 -5.47 10.24 -16.67
N LEU A 28 -5.74 10.45 -15.38
CA LEU A 28 -4.72 10.57 -14.36
C LEU A 28 -3.96 9.26 -14.21
N GLN A 29 -2.62 9.34 -14.18
CA GLN A 29 -1.74 8.18 -14.07
C GLN A 29 -1.15 8.02 -12.68
N ILE A 30 -0.94 9.13 -11.98
CA ILE A 30 -0.35 9.16 -10.64
C ILE A 30 -1.21 10.07 -9.77
N LEU A 31 -1.66 9.54 -8.64
CA LEU A 31 -2.36 10.29 -7.61
C LEU A 31 -1.62 10.11 -6.29
N ASP A 32 -1.12 11.20 -5.73
CA ASP A 32 -0.50 11.22 -4.42
C ASP A 32 -1.35 12.05 -3.45
N LEU A 33 -1.93 11.38 -2.45
CA LEU A 33 -2.70 12.00 -1.36
C LEU A 33 -2.00 11.79 -0.02
N SER A 34 -0.73 11.41 -0.02
CA SER A 34 -0.02 11.05 1.19
C SER A 34 0.02 12.20 2.20
N ASN A 35 -0.21 11.92 3.48
CA ASN A 35 -0.27 12.91 4.55
C ASN A 35 -1.27 14.07 4.31
N SER A 36 -2.22 13.91 3.39
CA SER A 36 -3.26 14.92 3.16
C SER A 36 -4.32 14.85 4.26
N LYS A 37 -4.97 15.98 4.53
CA LYS A 37 -6.12 16.08 5.45
C LYS A 37 -7.47 15.91 4.72
N MET A 38 -7.47 15.25 3.57
CA MET A 38 -8.67 14.99 2.79
C MET A 38 -9.53 13.88 3.42
N GLN A 39 -10.84 13.91 3.15
CA GLN A 39 -11.75 12.79 3.43
C GLN A 39 -11.50 11.67 2.41
N VAL A 40 -10.62 10.73 2.77
CA VAL A 40 -10.16 9.67 1.85
C VAL A 40 -11.30 8.74 1.41
N ASP A 41 -12.28 8.51 2.27
CA ASP A 41 -13.48 7.71 2.01
C ASP A 41 -14.26 8.25 0.79
N GLN A 42 -14.38 9.56 0.69
CA GLN A 42 -15.04 10.22 -0.44
C GLN A 42 -14.23 10.08 -1.74
N VAL A 43 -12.89 10.16 -1.64
CA VAL A 43 -12.03 9.90 -2.80
C VAL A 43 -12.15 8.45 -3.25
N LEU A 44 -12.08 7.50 -2.31
CA LEU A 44 -12.15 6.06 -2.58
C LEU A 44 -13.50 5.64 -3.16
N TYR A 45 -14.59 6.34 -2.83
CA TYR A 45 -15.87 6.12 -3.47
C TYR A 45 -15.81 6.38 -4.99
N HIS A 46 -15.03 7.36 -5.42
CA HIS A 46 -14.90 7.78 -6.82
C HIS A 46 -13.64 7.24 -7.54
N ILE A 47 -12.68 6.65 -6.81
CA ILE A 47 -11.41 6.18 -7.36
C ILE A 47 -11.55 5.23 -8.57
N PRO A 48 -12.59 4.36 -8.69
CA PRO A 48 -12.73 3.49 -9.86
C PRO A 48 -12.89 4.23 -11.20
N GLN A 49 -13.25 5.52 -11.18
CA GLN A 49 -13.36 6.36 -12.37
C GLN A 49 -11.98 6.73 -12.95
N LEU A 50 -10.91 6.62 -12.16
CA LEU A 50 -9.53 6.88 -12.57
C LEU A 50 -8.94 5.67 -13.32
N THR A 51 -9.55 5.33 -14.45
CA THR A 51 -9.25 4.09 -15.22
C THR A 51 -7.81 4.01 -15.73
N SER A 52 -7.12 5.15 -15.86
CA SER A 52 -5.72 5.22 -16.30
C SER A 52 -4.70 5.19 -15.15
N LEU A 53 -5.14 5.06 -13.90
CA LEU A 53 -4.28 5.22 -12.73
C LEU A 53 -3.32 4.04 -12.55
N THR A 54 -2.03 4.37 -12.52
CA THR A 54 -0.94 3.39 -12.38
C THR A 54 -0.24 3.45 -11.03
N SER A 55 -0.34 4.58 -10.33
CA SER A 55 0.26 4.78 -9.01
C SER A 55 -0.72 5.51 -8.10
N LEU A 56 -0.97 4.94 -6.94
CA LEU A 56 -1.80 5.51 -5.90
C LEU A 56 -1.04 5.53 -4.58
N ASN A 57 -0.82 6.73 -4.03
CA ASN A 57 -0.18 6.91 -2.74
C ASN A 57 -1.18 7.47 -1.73
N LEU A 58 -1.58 6.63 -0.78
CA LEU A 58 -2.47 6.91 0.34
C LEU A 58 -1.74 6.72 1.68
N ARG A 59 -0.41 6.89 1.70
CA ARG A 59 0.38 6.78 2.92
C ARG A 59 0.08 7.91 3.89
N GLN A 60 0.01 7.62 5.18
CA GLN A 60 0.00 8.62 6.24
C GLN A 60 1.23 8.54 7.13
N ASP A 61 1.43 9.60 7.90
CA ASP A 61 2.43 9.65 8.96
C ASP A 61 2.12 8.58 9.99
N THR A 62 3.17 7.92 10.45
CA THR A 62 3.12 6.84 11.45
C THR A 62 2.58 7.29 12.81
N THR A 63 2.68 8.58 13.15
CA THR A 63 2.46 9.09 14.51
C THR A 63 1.09 9.70 14.76
N ASN A 64 0.43 10.18 13.71
CA ASN A 64 -0.89 10.82 13.83
C ASN A 64 -1.68 10.64 12.52
N PRO A 65 -2.16 9.42 12.24
CA PRO A 65 -3.00 9.19 11.09
C PRO A 65 -4.33 9.92 11.26
N LEU A 66 -4.68 10.70 10.26
CA LEU A 66 -5.95 11.42 10.12
C LEU A 66 -7.05 10.58 9.49
N TRP A 67 -6.67 9.54 8.74
CA TRP A 67 -7.59 8.60 8.10
C TRP A 67 -6.85 7.30 7.80
N ASN A 68 -7.61 6.25 7.52
CA ASN A 68 -7.07 4.94 7.22
C ASN A 68 -7.87 4.29 6.09
N VAL A 69 -7.23 3.37 5.35
CA VAL A 69 -7.94 2.57 4.35
C VAL A 69 -8.46 1.31 5.03
N ASN A 70 -9.78 1.16 5.06
CA ASN A 70 -10.45 -0.05 5.53
C ASN A 70 -10.68 -1.05 4.38
N ASP A 71 -11.25 -2.21 4.71
CA ASP A 71 -11.54 -3.27 3.73
C ASP A 71 -12.43 -2.79 2.57
N GLU A 72 -13.46 -1.98 2.83
CA GLU A 72 -14.34 -1.45 1.78
C GLU A 72 -13.59 -0.49 0.83
N GLY A 73 -12.75 0.38 1.39
CA GLY A 73 -11.89 1.26 0.63
C GLY A 73 -10.92 0.49 -0.27
N LEU A 74 -10.31 -0.58 0.26
CA LEU A 74 -9.43 -1.44 -0.52
C LEU A 74 -10.20 -2.13 -1.66
N LEU A 75 -11.43 -2.60 -1.44
CA LEU A 75 -12.25 -3.20 -2.50
C LEU A 75 -12.47 -2.26 -3.69
N ARG A 76 -12.61 -0.94 -3.45
CA ARG A 76 -12.71 0.05 -4.53
C ARG A 76 -11.39 0.23 -5.28
N ILE A 77 -10.26 0.22 -4.57
CA ILE A 77 -8.93 0.29 -5.18
C ILE A 77 -8.69 -0.93 -6.10
N LEU A 78 -9.19 -2.11 -5.72
CA LEU A 78 -9.06 -3.33 -6.54
C LEU A 78 -9.76 -3.23 -7.90
N GLU A 79 -10.69 -2.30 -8.11
CA GLU A 79 -11.31 -2.07 -9.42
C GLU A 79 -10.32 -1.46 -10.44
N ILE A 80 -9.24 -0.82 -9.96
CA ILE A 80 -8.24 -0.15 -10.79
C ILE A 80 -7.15 -1.15 -11.24
N LYS A 81 -7.49 -1.98 -12.22
CA LYS A 81 -6.62 -3.06 -12.73
C LYS A 81 -5.32 -2.58 -13.40
N THR A 82 -5.19 -1.27 -13.62
CA THR A 82 -4.01 -0.61 -14.20
C THR A 82 -2.94 -0.28 -13.15
N LEU A 83 -3.22 -0.43 -11.85
CA LEU A 83 -2.27 -0.15 -10.78
C LEU A 83 -1.00 -1.00 -10.86
N ARG A 84 0.13 -0.31 -10.67
CA ARG A 84 1.49 -0.86 -10.59
C ARG A 84 2.14 -0.57 -9.25
N SER A 85 1.77 0.56 -8.65
CA SER A 85 2.28 1.05 -7.38
C SER A 85 1.12 1.43 -6.45
N LEU A 86 1.12 0.88 -5.24
CA LEU A 86 0.12 1.14 -4.23
C LEU A 86 0.78 1.32 -2.86
N PHE A 87 0.60 2.48 -2.26
CA PHE A 87 1.06 2.77 -0.90
C PHE A 87 -0.13 3.10 -0.01
N LEU A 88 -0.27 2.40 1.11
CA LEU A 88 -1.41 2.48 2.02
C LEU A 88 -0.94 2.71 3.46
N SER A 89 -1.77 3.37 4.24
CA SER A 89 -1.82 3.14 5.69
C SER A 89 -2.89 2.09 5.97
N GLY A 90 -2.55 1.06 6.73
CA GLY A 90 -3.27 -0.22 6.75
C GLY A 90 -3.66 -0.74 8.12
N SER A 91 -3.96 0.13 9.10
CA SER A 91 -4.23 -0.31 10.48
C SER A 91 -5.57 -1.05 10.69
N GLU A 92 -6.42 -1.14 9.66
CA GLU A 92 -7.75 -1.75 9.73
C GLU A 92 -8.00 -2.76 8.59
N LEU A 93 -6.95 -3.19 7.89
CA LEU A 93 -7.10 -4.15 6.79
C LEU A 93 -7.08 -5.58 7.33
N SER A 94 -8.11 -6.35 6.99
CA SER A 94 -8.15 -7.78 7.32
C SER A 94 -7.21 -8.61 6.43
N ALA A 95 -6.78 -9.77 6.93
CA ALA A 95 -6.00 -10.70 6.11
C ALA A 95 -6.72 -11.10 4.81
N THR A 96 -8.05 -11.20 4.87
CA THR A 96 -8.90 -11.48 3.70
C THR A 96 -8.81 -10.38 2.65
N SER A 97 -8.85 -9.11 3.04
CA SER A 97 -8.79 -8.00 2.08
C SER A 97 -7.38 -7.85 1.49
N ILE A 98 -6.34 -8.06 2.29
CA ILE A 98 -4.94 -8.06 1.82
C ILE A 98 -4.71 -9.18 0.80
N TYR A 99 -5.24 -10.38 1.04
CA TYR A 99 -5.14 -11.50 0.09
C TYR A 99 -5.69 -11.14 -1.29
N ARG A 100 -6.74 -10.30 -1.35
CA ARG A 100 -7.38 -9.88 -2.61
C ARG A 100 -6.50 -8.97 -3.47
N LEU A 101 -5.36 -8.47 -2.97
CA LEU A 101 -4.39 -7.71 -3.78
C LEU A 101 -3.83 -8.52 -4.96
N VAL A 102 -3.94 -9.85 -4.95
CA VAL A 102 -3.64 -10.71 -6.11
C VAL A 102 -4.47 -10.37 -7.35
N GLU A 103 -5.62 -9.70 -7.16
CA GLU A 103 -6.50 -9.26 -8.25
C GLU A 103 -5.98 -8.04 -9.01
N LEU A 104 -4.86 -7.45 -8.60
CA LEU A 104 -4.18 -6.37 -9.33
C LEU A 104 -3.05 -6.98 -10.19
N PRO A 105 -3.30 -7.26 -11.49
CA PRO A 105 -2.43 -8.08 -12.32
C PRO A 105 -1.09 -7.42 -12.67
N HIS A 106 -0.95 -6.11 -12.43
CA HIS A 106 0.23 -5.33 -12.76
C HIS A 106 0.94 -4.75 -11.54
N LEU A 107 0.47 -5.05 -10.32
CA LEU A 107 1.04 -4.53 -9.09
C LEU A 107 2.46 -5.08 -8.90
N SER A 108 3.45 -4.19 -8.88
CA SER A 108 4.87 -4.52 -8.70
C SER A 108 5.48 -3.85 -7.47
N GLU A 109 4.86 -2.77 -6.99
CA GLU A 109 5.30 -2.01 -5.83
C GLU A 109 4.14 -1.88 -4.85
N LEU A 110 4.37 -2.33 -3.61
CA LEU A 110 3.39 -2.28 -2.55
C LEU A 110 4.05 -1.72 -1.30
N GLY A 111 3.35 -0.81 -0.62
CA GLY A 111 3.81 -0.27 0.64
C GLY A 111 2.69 -0.18 1.66
N PHE A 112 3.02 -0.54 2.90
CA PHE A 112 2.16 -0.37 4.05
C PHE A 112 2.86 0.44 5.13
N VAL A 113 2.06 1.26 5.80
CA VAL A 113 2.37 1.88 7.07
C VAL A 113 1.32 1.45 8.09
N ASN A 114 1.75 1.13 9.32
CA ASN A 114 0.85 0.75 10.41
C ASN A 114 -0.02 -0.47 10.08
N LEU A 115 0.49 -1.43 9.30
CA LEU A 115 -0.21 -2.68 9.03
C LEU A 115 -0.01 -3.63 10.21
N ILE A 116 -1.09 -4.13 10.79
CA ILE A 116 -1.00 -5.02 11.96
C ILE A 116 -1.58 -6.40 11.67
N GLY A 117 -1.28 -7.39 12.53
CA GLY A 117 -1.87 -8.72 12.44
C GLY A 117 -1.29 -9.63 11.36
N LEU A 118 -0.11 -9.30 10.81
CA LEU A 118 0.63 -10.22 9.96
C LEU A 118 1.26 -11.34 10.80
N GLY A 119 1.19 -12.58 10.30
CA GLY A 119 1.76 -13.75 10.95
C GLY A 119 2.45 -14.68 9.96
N LYS A 120 2.78 -15.89 10.41
CA LYS A 120 3.50 -16.90 9.62
C LYS A 120 2.78 -17.30 8.31
N GLN A 121 1.46 -17.18 8.28
CA GLN A 121 0.64 -17.36 7.07
C GLN A 121 0.23 -16.01 6.50
N SER A 122 1.21 -15.19 6.12
CA SER A 122 0.93 -13.84 5.65
C SER A 122 0.22 -13.87 4.28
N PRO A 123 -0.92 -13.15 4.12
CA PRO A 123 -1.58 -13.02 2.83
C PRO A 123 -0.68 -12.35 1.78
N LEU A 124 0.30 -11.55 2.20
CA LEU A 124 1.26 -10.89 1.31
C LEU A 124 2.15 -11.89 0.56
N ALA A 125 2.38 -13.08 1.10
CA ALA A 125 3.19 -14.12 0.45
C ALA A 125 2.59 -14.59 -0.89
N THR A 126 1.30 -14.33 -1.14
CA THR A 126 0.65 -14.68 -2.39
C THR A 126 0.97 -13.72 -3.54
N LEU A 127 1.53 -12.55 -3.24
CA LEU A 127 1.87 -11.50 -4.20
C LEU A 127 3.24 -11.74 -4.86
N THR A 128 3.41 -12.95 -5.39
CA THR A 128 4.66 -13.47 -5.98
C THR A 128 5.25 -12.60 -7.09
N GLN A 129 4.46 -11.72 -7.70
CA GLN A 129 4.84 -10.79 -8.75
C GLN A 129 5.58 -9.54 -8.24
N LEU A 130 5.50 -9.22 -6.94
CA LEU A 130 6.07 -7.99 -6.39
C LEU A 130 7.58 -7.90 -6.60
N ARG A 131 8.04 -6.68 -6.88
CA ARG A 131 9.46 -6.32 -7.02
C ARG A 131 9.94 -5.46 -5.86
N SER A 132 9.05 -4.67 -5.28
CA SER A 132 9.32 -3.81 -4.13
C SER A 132 8.19 -3.93 -3.10
N LEU A 133 8.58 -4.13 -1.84
CA LEU A 133 7.68 -4.15 -0.69
C LEU A 133 8.22 -3.23 0.41
N SER A 134 7.38 -2.32 0.90
CA SER A 134 7.63 -1.51 2.10
C SER A 134 6.64 -1.90 3.19
N ILE A 135 7.10 -2.23 4.38
CA ILE A 135 6.26 -2.49 5.56
C ILE A 135 6.87 -1.71 6.71
N GLU A 136 6.27 -0.57 7.04
CA GLU A 136 6.84 0.38 8.01
C GLU A 136 5.94 0.51 9.23
N SER A 137 6.52 0.57 10.43
CA SER A 137 5.75 0.75 11.67
C SER A 137 4.59 -0.24 11.84
N SER A 138 4.80 -1.51 11.53
CA SER A 138 3.75 -2.50 11.26
C SER A 138 3.84 -3.74 12.17
N GLU A 139 4.38 -3.56 13.39
CA GLU A 139 4.55 -4.65 14.38
C GLU A 139 5.12 -5.94 13.77
N MET A 140 6.05 -5.83 12.82
CA MET A 140 6.65 -7.02 12.21
C MET A 140 7.67 -7.65 13.15
N PHE A 141 7.46 -8.92 13.48
CA PHE A 141 8.37 -9.81 14.22
C PHE A 141 9.00 -10.85 13.29
N ASP A 142 10.02 -11.56 13.77
CA ASP A 142 10.78 -12.54 12.97
C ASP A 142 9.91 -13.62 12.31
N ASN A 143 8.88 -14.12 13.01
CA ASN A 143 7.94 -15.11 12.48
C ASN A 143 7.00 -14.55 11.39
N SER A 144 6.67 -13.26 11.48
CA SER A 144 5.78 -12.58 10.54
C SER A 144 6.52 -12.25 9.24
N ILE A 145 7.79 -11.83 9.33
CA ILE A 145 8.60 -11.57 8.15
C ILE A 145 8.96 -12.87 7.43
N GLU A 146 9.24 -13.97 8.15
CA GLU A 146 9.40 -15.31 7.57
C GLU A 146 8.17 -15.67 6.71
N GLY A 147 6.97 -15.45 7.26
CA GLY A 147 5.71 -15.69 6.55
C GLY A 147 5.53 -14.82 5.31
N VAL A 148 5.88 -13.53 5.39
CA VAL A 148 5.80 -12.60 4.25
C VAL A 148 6.76 -13.01 3.13
N VAL A 149 8.03 -13.26 3.44
CA VAL A 149 9.06 -13.44 2.40
C VAL A 149 9.05 -14.83 1.77
N ALA A 150 8.41 -15.82 2.41
CA ALA A 150 8.34 -17.20 1.92
C ALA A 150 7.79 -17.35 0.49
N GLY A 151 6.89 -16.45 0.05
CA GLY A 151 6.31 -16.47 -1.29
C GLY A 151 6.81 -15.39 -2.25
N LEU A 152 7.50 -14.36 -1.76
CA LEU A 152 7.92 -13.20 -2.55
C LEU A 152 9.22 -13.43 -3.32
N THR A 153 9.22 -14.46 -4.17
CA THR A 153 10.41 -14.97 -4.87
C THR A 153 11.05 -14.00 -5.85
N CYS A 154 10.29 -13.02 -6.38
CA CYS A 154 10.81 -12.02 -7.31
C CYS A 154 11.20 -10.69 -6.64
N LEU A 155 11.15 -10.61 -5.31
CA LEU A 155 11.33 -9.35 -4.61
C LEU A 155 12.79 -8.90 -4.67
N THR A 156 13.00 -7.67 -5.12
CA THR A 156 14.33 -7.07 -5.26
C THR A 156 14.59 -5.97 -4.23
N ARG A 157 13.53 -5.39 -3.68
CA ARG A 157 13.60 -4.34 -2.66
C ARG A 157 12.64 -4.65 -1.52
N LEU A 158 13.17 -4.65 -0.30
CA LEU A 158 12.41 -4.79 0.93
C LEU A 158 12.78 -3.64 1.87
N VAL A 159 11.76 -2.98 2.43
CA VAL A 159 11.91 -1.97 3.48
C VAL A 159 11.06 -2.41 4.66
N VAL A 160 11.66 -2.56 5.84
CA VAL A 160 11.04 -3.05 7.08
C VAL A 160 11.36 -2.13 8.26
N THR A 161 11.52 -0.84 8.00
CA THR A 161 11.90 0.16 9.01
C THR A 161 10.84 0.32 10.10
N ASN A 162 11.28 0.64 11.32
CA ASN A 162 10.42 0.82 12.50
C ASN A 162 9.57 -0.42 12.84
N ASN A 163 10.16 -1.61 12.76
CA ASN A 163 9.53 -2.86 13.21
C ASN A 163 10.34 -3.53 14.34
N GLU A 164 9.88 -4.68 14.80
CA GLU A 164 10.44 -5.44 15.93
C GLU A 164 11.20 -6.69 15.46
N LEU A 165 11.95 -6.56 14.36
CA LEU A 165 12.79 -7.64 13.83
C LEU A 165 14.08 -7.78 14.64
N THR A 166 14.51 -9.02 14.86
CA THR A 166 15.77 -9.34 15.53
C THR A 166 16.74 -10.04 14.57
N GLY A 167 17.86 -10.54 15.10
CA GLY A 167 18.80 -11.33 14.33
C GLY A 167 18.21 -12.61 13.72
N GLU A 168 17.10 -13.13 14.25
CA GLU A 168 16.46 -14.35 13.72
C GLU A 168 15.83 -14.11 12.34
N ALA A 169 15.34 -12.90 12.04
CA ALA A 169 14.85 -12.53 10.71
C ALA A 169 15.92 -12.67 9.61
N ILE A 170 17.21 -12.54 9.95
CA ILE A 170 18.32 -12.59 8.98
C ILE A 170 18.32 -13.92 8.22
N SER A 171 17.99 -15.04 8.88
CA SER A 171 17.96 -16.34 8.20
C SER A 171 16.87 -16.40 7.13
N ALA A 172 15.68 -15.84 7.42
CA ALA A 172 14.59 -15.78 6.45
C ALA A 172 14.94 -14.85 5.28
N LEU A 173 15.46 -13.65 5.58
CA LEU A 173 15.86 -12.66 4.59
C LEU A 173 17.03 -13.13 3.71
N GLY A 174 17.98 -13.86 4.28
CA GLY A 174 19.12 -14.44 3.58
C GLY A 174 18.75 -15.50 2.54
N SER A 175 17.53 -16.04 2.59
CA SER A 175 17.03 -16.98 1.58
C SER A 175 16.54 -16.30 0.29
N MET A 176 16.37 -14.97 0.29
CA MET A 176 15.82 -14.21 -0.83
C MET A 176 16.87 -13.96 -1.92
N LYS A 177 16.89 -14.83 -2.93
CA LYS A 177 17.93 -14.87 -3.97
C LYS A 177 18.04 -13.61 -4.84
N ASP A 178 16.92 -12.93 -5.06
CA ASP A 178 16.84 -11.76 -5.93
C ASP A 178 16.85 -10.43 -5.15
N LEU A 179 16.93 -10.47 -3.81
CA LEU A 179 16.92 -9.28 -2.97
C LEU A 179 18.23 -8.49 -3.15
N ARG A 180 18.10 -7.23 -3.55
CA ARG A 180 19.23 -6.32 -3.83
C ARG A 180 19.30 -5.16 -2.85
N THR A 181 18.20 -4.87 -2.18
CA THR A 181 18.06 -3.69 -1.35
C THR A 181 17.20 -4.03 -0.14
N LEU A 182 17.77 -3.83 1.05
CA LEU A 182 17.16 -4.06 2.34
C LEU A 182 17.39 -2.83 3.24
N TRP A 183 16.31 -2.27 3.79
CA TRP A 183 16.33 -1.13 4.73
C TRP A 183 15.45 -1.39 5.94
#